data_AF-A0A8J8ESG3-F1
#
_entry.id   AF-A0A8J8ESG3-F1
#
_cell.length_a   1.000
_cell.length_b   1.000
_cell.length_c   1.000
_cell.angle_alpha   90.00
_cell.angle_beta   90.00
_cell.angle_gamma   90.00
#
_symmetry.space_group_name_H-M   'P 1'
#
loop_
_entity.id
_entity.type
_entity.pdbx_description
1 polymer ?
#
loop_
_entity_poly.entity_id
_entity_poly.type
_entity_poly.pdbx_seq_one_letter_code
_entity_poly.pdbx_strand_id
1 'polypeptide(L)'
;MRRGQLLSFDAMLSLVIVILMLGAITSTSSALKDDITAMLGWYERANLADNMLDLLTKSPGEPSNWVLEPSNAEVVGLRKNNSMYPLDYDKLIALNESKEALKSILAKMVNDKDVLLEGYLSEFRVGISGDFPKIYLYNKTFENPKDNPPGINFRITGDPNGNNVFVVTYIEIRRGGNTYINESICDLKRGNNINLVEGDYIKFITGQTVYLTAKRGQYTENYVIPSNAIVEMYITGPEVSNFQLNFGGQGGECPYSFKFVGIGNVVITVSAYDNSRPGIWANYTTYDELVEKNEPTYMFAVIDKEIVTDPDEIKSSKERSQWIEVAHRVAIVSRIHYNLLAGPSTTMPLIYGELKYQIPESGIFTISAPDDIGSVEFVIMSGSRLAGLKVYRNESNEGLKAVLVYKNGSIKMYSGNLSVSIPLKDLYEIQEGEVIGLWMYSLSGWSRDSLHVTITPSLEPFLDPKFDTFLMRVEVWDDWGGET
;
A
#
# COMPACT_ATOMS: atom_id res chain seq x y z
N MET A 1 -25.45 74.54 -72.89
CA MET A 1 -25.20 74.09 -71.50
C MET A 1 -24.22 75.05 -70.84
N ARG A 2 -24.52 75.55 -69.63
CA ARG A 2 -23.74 76.61 -68.96
C ARG A 2 -22.54 76.00 -68.22
N ARG A 3 -21.33 76.56 -68.41
CA ARG A 3 -20.05 76.13 -67.79
C ARG A 3 -20.09 75.95 -66.26
N GLY A 4 -20.99 76.64 -65.55
CA GLY A 4 -21.17 76.47 -64.10
C GLY A 4 -21.78 75.13 -63.67
N GLN A 5 -22.57 74.46 -64.53
CA GLN A 5 -23.15 73.15 -64.22
C GLN A 5 -22.14 72.00 -64.34
N LEU A 6 -21.11 72.16 -65.18
CA LEU A 6 -20.00 71.19 -65.28
C LEU A 6 -19.09 71.25 -64.05
N LEU A 7 -18.79 72.46 -63.56
CA LEU A 7 -17.99 72.66 -62.34
C LEU A 7 -18.68 72.11 -61.08
N SER A 8 -20.01 72.26 -60.95
CA SER A 8 -20.74 71.69 -59.82
C SER A 8 -20.81 70.17 -59.85
N PHE A 9 -20.90 69.56 -61.05
CA PHE A 9 -20.95 68.10 -61.20
C PHE A 9 -19.61 67.46 -60.86
N ASP A 10 -18.51 68.08 -61.28
CA ASP A 10 -17.14 67.61 -61.02
C ASP A 10 -16.78 67.75 -59.53
N ALA A 11 -17.22 68.84 -58.88
CA ALA A 11 -17.09 69.00 -57.43
C ALA A 11 -17.92 67.97 -56.65
N MET A 12 -19.13 67.64 -57.10
CA MET A 12 -19.98 66.63 -56.47
C MET A 12 -19.42 65.22 -56.64
N LEU A 13 -18.88 64.91 -57.82
CA LEU A 13 -18.22 63.63 -58.09
C LEU A 13 -16.97 63.47 -57.23
N SER A 14 -16.15 64.53 -57.12
CA SER A 14 -14.98 64.54 -56.25
C SER A 14 -15.35 64.34 -54.78
N LEU A 15 -16.43 64.96 -54.31
CA LEU A 15 -16.94 64.78 -52.94
C LEU A 15 -17.38 63.34 -52.68
N VAL A 16 -18.11 62.72 -53.62
CA VAL A 16 -18.56 61.32 -53.49
C VAL A 16 -17.37 60.36 -53.45
N ILE A 17 -16.35 60.58 -54.30
CA ILE A 17 -15.12 59.79 -54.31
C ILE A 17 -14.38 59.92 -52.97
N VAL A 18 -14.28 61.13 -52.42
CA VAL A 18 -13.64 61.37 -51.11
C VAL A 18 -14.39 60.68 -49.98
N ILE A 19 -15.73 60.72 -49.97
CA ILE A 19 -16.55 60.04 -48.95
C ILE A 19 -16.38 58.52 -49.03
N LEU A 20 -16.39 57.94 -50.24
CA LEU A 20 -16.16 56.51 -50.44
C LEU A 20 -14.74 56.10 -50.03
N MET A 21 -13.72 56.89 -50.35
CA MET A 21 -12.35 56.65 -49.90
C MET A 21 -12.24 56.73 -48.37
N LEU A 22 -12.85 57.74 -47.73
CA LEU A 22 -12.88 57.85 -46.27
C LEU A 22 -13.55 56.64 -45.62
N GLY A 23 -14.68 56.17 -46.16
CA GLY A 23 -15.36 54.97 -45.68
C GLY A 23 -14.55 53.68 -45.86
N ALA A 24 -13.85 53.54 -46.99
CA ALA A 24 -12.96 52.40 -47.23
C ALA A 24 -11.75 52.44 -46.28
N ILE A 25 -11.16 53.62 -46.05
CA ILE A 25 -10.03 53.81 -45.13
C ILE A 25 -10.45 53.51 -43.69
N THR A 26 -11.62 53.98 -43.23
CA THR A 26 -12.10 53.69 -41.88
C THR A 26 -12.45 52.22 -41.69
N SER A 27 -13.09 51.59 -42.66
CA SER A 27 -13.40 50.15 -42.61
C SER A 27 -12.13 49.30 -42.61
N THR A 28 -11.15 49.62 -43.47
CA THR A 28 -9.87 48.90 -43.52
C THR A 28 -9.05 49.14 -42.25
N SER A 29 -9.08 50.35 -41.70
CA SER A 29 -8.42 50.69 -40.43
C SER A 29 -9.01 49.92 -39.24
N SER A 30 -10.35 49.79 -39.19
CA SER A 30 -11.02 48.96 -38.18
C SER A 30 -10.61 47.50 -38.30
N ALA A 31 -10.68 46.93 -39.51
CA ALA A 31 -10.29 45.54 -39.74
C ALA A 31 -8.82 45.27 -39.36
N LEU A 32 -7.90 46.16 -39.74
CA LEU A 32 -6.49 46.05 -39.34
C LEU A 32 -6.29 46.16 -37.83
N LYS A 33 -7.03 47.05 -37.16
CA LYS A 33 -6.98 47.17 -35.70
C LYS A 33 -7.47 45.88 -35.04
N ASP A 34 -8.56 45.31 -35.53
CA ASP A 34 -9.14 44.08 -35.00
C ASP A 34 -8.18 42.89 -35.22
N ASP A 35 -7.56 42.79 -36.40
CA ASP A 35 -6.53 41.78 -36.72
C ASP A 35 -5.29 41.92 -35.84
N ILE A 36 -4.78 43.15 -35.64
CA ILE A 36 -3.63 43.41 -34.76
C ILE A 36 -3.97 43.06 -33.30
N THR A 37 -5.19 43.40 -32.86
CA THR A 37 -5.66 43.07 -31.50
C THR A 37 -5.79 41.56 -31.32
N ALA A 38 -6.31 40.84 -32.32
CA ALA A 38 -6.37 39.39 -32.31
C ALA A 38 -4.98 38.74 -32.31
N MET A 39 -4.03 39.29 -33.10
CA MET A 39 -2.65 38.79 -33.15
C MET A 39 -1.88 39.05 -31.86
N LEU A 40 -2.07 40.22 -31.22
CA LEU A 40 -1.52 40.53 -29.90
C LEU A 40 -2.12 39.62 -28.82
N GLY A 41 -3.44 39.44 -28.81
CA GLY A 41 -4.10 38.52 -27.89
C GLY A 41 -3.65 37.06 -28.07
N TRP A 42 -3.37 36.62 -29.31
CA TRP A 42 -2.77 35.31 -29.56
C TRP A 42 -1.36 35.18 -29.01
N TYR A 43 -0.54 36.23 -29.13
CA TYR A 43 0.83 36.23 -28.60
C TYR A 43 0.86 36.21 -27.06
N GLU A 44 -0.06 36.92 -26.40
CA GLU A 44 -0.22 36.90 -24.94
C GLU A 44 -0.74 35.55 -24.41
N ARG A 45 -1.48 34.81 -25.24
CA ARG A 45 -2.00 33.47 -24.95
C ARG A 45 -1.03 32.34 -25.27
N ALA A 46 -0.06 32.56 -26.14
CA ALA A 46 0.81 31.48 -26.62
C ALA A 46 1.81 31.03 -25.53
N ASN A 47 1.91 29.71 -25.34
CA ASN A 47 2.84 29.05 -24.43
C ASN A 47 2.56 29.29 -22.94
N LEU A 48 1.35 29.70 -22.53
CA LEU A 48 1.03 29.86 -21.11
C LEU A 48 1.09 28.51 -20.39
N ALA A 49 0.49 27.48 -21.00
CA ALA A 49 0.52 26.13 -20.46
C ALA A 49 1.95 25.56 -20.41
N ASP A 50 2.74 25.75 -21.48
CA ASP A 50 4.13 25.30 -21.55
C ASP A 50 5.04 26.05 -20.56
N ASN A 51 4.87 27.37 -20.40
CA ASN A 51 5.63 28.17 -19.44
C ASN A 51 5.31 27.78 -18.00
N MET A 52 4.04 27.56 -17.69
CA MET A 52 3.63 27.07 -16.37
C MET A 52 4.26 25.69 -16.08
N LEU A 53 4.19 24.76 -17.04
CA LEU A 53 4.84 23.45 -16.92
C LEU A 53 6.35 23.57 -16.71
N ASP A 54 7.01 24.48 -17.42
CA ASP A 54 8.44 24.72 -17.26
C ASP A 54 8.77 25.25 -15.85
N LEU A 55 7.97 26.18 -15.32
CA LEU A 55 8.11 26.63 -13.93
C LEU A 55 7.89 25.48 -12.94
N LEU A 56 6.81 24.72 -13.10
CA LEU A 56 6.48 23.59 -12.23
C LEU A 56 7.56 22.50 -12.27
N THR A 57 8.10 22.15 -13.44
CA THR A 57 8.98 20.98 -13.58
C THR A 57 10.48 21.31 -13.56
N LYS A 58 10.89 22.54 -13.93
CA LYS A 58 12.30 22.96 -13.99
C LYS A 58 12.73 23.85 -12.84
N SER A 59 11.80 24.36 -12.03
CA SER A 59 12.11 25.14 -10.83
C SER A 59 11.90 24.31 -9.55
N PRO A 60 12.76 24.46 -8.52
CA PRO A 60 12.43 23.99 -7.18
C PRO A 60 11.36 24.86 -6.49
N GLY A 61 10.95 25.97 -7.11
CA GLY A 61 10.06 26.96 -6.51
C GLY A 61 10.83 28.02 -5.71
N GLU A 62 10.11 29.06 -5.33
CA GLU A 62 10.63 30.19 -4.57
C GLU A 62 9.68 30.50 -3.41
N PRO A 63 10.11 30.34 -2.14
CA PRO A 63 11.37 29.70 -1.75
C PRO A 63 11.38 28.20 -2.09
N SER A 64 12.57 27.60 -2.23
CA SER A 64 12.72 26.18 -2.64
C SER A 64 12.09 25.15 -1.70
N ASN A 65 11.76 25.55 -0.47
CA ASN A 65 11.13 24.77 0.58
C ASN A 65 9.68 25.23 0.86
N TRP A 66 9.01 25.83 -0.13
CA TRP A 66 7.64 26.34 0.00
C TRP A 66 6.64 25.34 0.58
N VAL A 67 6.89 24.03 0.47
CA VAL A 67 6.07 22.96 1.07
C VAL A 67 5.86 23.14 2.57
N LEU A 68 6.83 23.72 3.29
CA LEU A 68 6.73 23.95 4.74
C LEU A 68 5.76 25.10 5.06
N GLU A 69 5.70 26.11 4.20
CA GLU A 69 4.86 27.30 4.34
C GLU A 69 4.28 27.72 2.97
N PRO A 70 3.25 27.00 2.47
CA PRO A 70 2.75 27.21 1.11
C PRO A 70 2.24 28.63 0.85
N SER A 71 1.72 29.30 1.88
CA SER A 71 1.24 30.69 1.79
C SER A 71 2.33 31.72 1.49
N ASN A 72 3.60 31.38 1.75
CA ASN A 72 4.75 32.26 1.51
C ASN A 72 5.43 31.96 0.16
N ALA A 73 4.85 31.07 -0.65
CA ALA A 73 5.36 30.79 -1.99
C ALA A 73 5.18 32.00 -2.91
N GLU A 74 6.23 32.34 -3.65
CA GLU A 74 6.19 33.29 -4.77
C GLU A 74 6.04 32.54 -6.10
N VAL A 75 6.72 31.40 -6.22
CA VAL A 75 6.67 30.53 -7.40
C VAL A 75 6.55 29.08 -6.96
N VAL A 76 5.56 28.37 -7.50
CA VAL A 76 5.40 26.93 -7.29
C VAL A 76 6.33 26.19 -8.25
N GLY A 77 7.19 25.34 -7.68
CA GLY A 77 8.07 24.46 -8.44
C GLY A 77 8.23 23.12 -7.74
N LEU A 78 8.29 22.05 -8.52
CA LEU A 78 8.23 20.66 -8.08
C LEU A 78 9.59 19.98 -8.14
N ARG A 79 10.61 20.62 -8.72
CA ARG A 79 11.95 20.03 -8.81
C ARG A 79 12.54 19.84 -7.41
N LYS A 80 13.23 18.72 -7.21
CA LYS A 80 13.94 18.44 -5.97
C LYS A 80 15.08 19.44 -5.75
N ASN A 81 15.23 19.90 -4.51
CA ASN A 81 16.29 20.85 -4.15
C ASN A 81 17.66 20.21 -4.39
N ASN A 82 18.59 20.99 -4.96
CA ASN A 82 19.94 20.55 -5.29
C ASN A 82 20.01 19.31 -6.20
N SER A 83 18.95 19.03 -6.97
CA SER A 83 18.92 17.97 -7.96
C SER A 83 18.60 18.52 -9.35
N MET A 84 19.26 17.97 -10.36
CA MET A 84 19.16 18.52 -11.72
C MET A 84 17.91 18.04 -12.47
N TYR A 85 17.44 16.81 -12.18
CA TYR A 85 16.47 16.11 -13.02
C TYR A 85 15.16 15.69 -12.33
N PRO A 86 15.17 15.05 -11.14
CA PRO A 86 13.94 14.51 -10.58
C PRO A 86 13.05 15.59 -9.94
N LEU A 87 11.75 15.40 -10.09
CA LEU A 87 10.75 16.05 -9.25
C LEU A 87 10.74 15.44 -7.86
N ASP A 88 10.32 16.24 -6.90
CA ASP A 88 10.18 15.85 -5.51
C ASP A 88 8.76 15.34 -5.25
N TYR A 89 8.64 14.11 -4.75
CA TYR A 89 7.35 13.50 -4.44
C TYR A 89 6.58 14.30 -3.37
N ASP A 90 7.28 14.83 -2.37
CA ASP A 90 6.64 15.57 -1.27
C ASP A 90 6.07 16.90 -1.78
N LYS A 91 6.73 17.53 -2.76
CA LYS A 91 6.21 18.73 -3.43
C LYS A 91 4.96 18.43 -4.26
N LEU A 92 4.89 17.27 -4.91
CA LEU A 92 3.69 16.84 -5.64
C LEU A 92 2.50 16.63 -4.71
N ILE A 93 2.71 15.97 -3.57
CA ILE A 93 1.68 15.82 -2.54
C ILE A 93 1.24 17.21 -2.03
N ALA A 94 2.22 18.04 -1.64
CA ALA A 94 1.96 19.36 -1.09
C ALA A 94 1.21 20.28 -2.06
N LEU A 95 1.46 20.18 -3.37
CA LEU A 95 0.72 20.92 -4.39
C LEU A 95 -0.78 20.62 -4.31
N ASN A 96 -1.15 19.35 -4.19
CA ASN A 96 -2.56 18.95 -4.11
C ASN A 96 -3.19 19.24 -2.74
N GLU A 97 -2.44 19.06 -1.64
CA GLU A 97 -2.93 19.30 -0.28
C GLU A 97 -3.06 20.80 0.04
N SER A 98 -2.17 21.63 -0.52
CA SER A 98 -2.08 23.07 -0.23
C SER A 98 -2.63 23.95 -1.36
N LYS A 99 -3.39 23.38 -2.30
CA LYS A 99 -3.92 24.09 -3.48
C LYS A 99 -4.66 25.38 -3.16
N GLU A 100 -5.39 25.42 -2.04
CA GLU A 100 -6.09 26.65 -1.59
C GLU A 100 -5.14 27.81 -1.27
N ALA A 101 -4.01 27.52 -0.60
CA ALA A 101 -3.00 28.53 -0.32
C ALA A 101 -2.26 28.97 -1.59
N LEU A 102 -2.15 28.06 -2.56
CA LEU A 102 -1.41 28.28 -3.81
C LEU A 102 -2.24 28.88 -4.95
N LYS A 103 -3.57 28.92 -4.85
CA LYS A 103 -4.47 29.28 -5.97
C LYS A 103 -4.13 30.61 -6.63
N SER A 104 -3.81 31.63 -5.84
CA SER A 104 -3.46 32.96 -6.35
C SER A 104 -2.12 32.98 -7.09
N ILE A 105 -1.18 32.11 -6.71
CA ILE A 105 0.13 31.97 -7.35
C ILE A 105 -0.04 31.18 -8.65
N LEU A 106 -0.79 30.08 -8.61
CA LEU A 106 -1.09 29.26 -9.78
C LEU A 106 -1.83 30.08 -10.85
N ALA A 107 -2.80 30.91 -10.48
CA ALA A 107 -3.46 31.84 -11.39
C ALA A 107 -2.47 32.84 -12.02
N LYS A 108 -1.57 33.44 -11.22
CA LYS A 108 -0.55 34.36 -11.74
C LYS A 108 0.41 33.70 -12.73
N MET A 109 0.74 32.42 -12.55
CA MET A 109 1.62 31.68 -13.49
C MET A 109 1.03 31.56 -14.90
N VAL A 110 -0.29 31.72 -15.04
CA VAL A 110 -1.01 31.70 -16.31
C VAL A 110 -1.70 33.03 -16.61
N ASN A 111 -1.18 34.15 -16.09
CA ASN A 111 -1.73 35.50 -16.30
C ASN A 111 -3.22 35.64 -15.91
N ASP A 112 -3.60 35.10 -14.75
CA ASP A 112 -4.96 35.09 -14.20
C ASP A 112 -6.01 34.39 -15.09
N LYS A 113 -5.57 33.55 -16.03
CA LYS A 113 -6.45 32.67 -16.81
C LYS A 113 -6.84 31.44 -16.02
N ASP A 114 -7.88 30.76 -16.48
CA ASP A 114 -8.30 29.51 -15.87
C ASP A 114 -7.32 28.40 -16.25
N VAL A 115 -7.04 27.52 -15.29
CA VAL A 115 -6.08 26.43 -15.50
C VAL A 115 -6.53 25.15 -14.84
N LEU A 116 -6.37 24.04 -15.55
CA LEU A 116 -6.55 22.67 -15.06
C LEU A 116 -5.17 22.02 -14.93
N LEU A 117 -4.89 21.46 -13.75
CA LEU A 117 -3.71 20.67 -13.48
C LEU A 117 -4.11 19.21 -13.31
N GLU A 118 -3.53 18.34 -14.13
CA GLU A 118 -3.69 16.88 -14.05
C GLU A 118 -2.31 16.24 -13.84
N GLY A 119 -2.19 15.43 -12.80
CA GLY A 119 -0.99 14.66 -12.50
C GLY A 119 -1.28 13.17 -12.53
N TYR A 120 -0.52 12.43 -13.34
CA TYR A 120 -0.61 10.98 -13.48
C TYR A 120 0.67 10.37 -12.93
N LEU A 121 0.64 9.92 -11.67
CA LEU A 121 1.77 9.33 -10.99
C LEU A 121 1.62 7.82 -10.93
N SER A 122 2.64 7.11 -11.39
CA SER A 122 2.69 5.65 -11.28
C SER A 122 2.63 5.24 -9.80
N GLU A 123 1.66 4.39 -9.43
CA GLU A 123 1.40 4.05 -8.03
C GLU A 123 1.14 2.55 -7.83
N PHE A 124 1.46 2.07 -6.62
CA PHE A 124 0.98 0.78 -6.15
C PHE A 124 -0.37 0.96 -5.48
N ARG A 125 -1.32 0.09 -5.85
CA ARG A 125 -2.50 -0.20 -5.04
C ARG A 125 -2.31 -1.54 -4.38
N VAL A 126 -2.48 -1.60 -3.07
CA VAL A 126 -2.36 -2.83 -2.31
C VAL A 126 -3.71 -3.29 -1.77
N GLY A 127 -3.83 -4.61 -1.56
CA GLY A 127 -4.96 -5.12 -0.84
C GLY A 127 -4.82 -6.53 -0.31
N ILE A 128 -5.75 -6.83 0.60
CA ILE A 128 -5.91 -8.11 1.27
C ILE A 128 -7.36 -8.52 1.10
N SER A 129 -7.57 -9.78 0.76
CA SER A 129 -8.89 -10.42 0.63
C SER A 129 -8.91 -11.72 1.43
N GLY A 130 -10.05 -12.09 2.02
CA GLY A 130 -10.16 -13.27 2.88
C GLY A 130 -9.54 -13.07 4.27
N ASP A 131 -9.45 -14.16 5.03
CA ASP A 131 -9.07 -14.10 6.45
C ASP A 131 -7.68 -14.67 6.70
N PHE A 132 -6.93 -14.00 7.58
CA PHE A 132 -5.69 -14.56 8.13
C PHE A 132 -5.98 -15.76 9.04
N PRO A 133 -5.04 -16.72 9.13
CA PRO A 133 -5.22 -17.85 10.04
C PRO A 133 -5.20 -17.37 11.49
N LYS A 134 -6.09 -17.94 12.30
CA LYS A 134 -6.15 -17.71 13.74
C LYS A 134 -5.18 -18.65 14.44
N ILE A 135 -4.39 -18.08 15.35
CA ILE A 135 -3.52 -18.82 16.27
C ILE A 135 -4.29 -19.18 17.55
N TYR A 136 -4.41 -20.48 17.81
CA TYR A 136 -5.03 -21.05 19.01
C TYR A 136 -3.98 -21.28 20.10
N LEU A 137 -2.82 -21.81 19.72
CA LEU A 137 -1.67 -22.04 20.60
C LEU A 137 -0.41 -21.59 19.86
N TYR A 138 0.48 -20.85 20.51
CA TYR A 138 1.76 -20.43 19.92
C TYR A 138 2.91 -20.85 20.81
N ASN A 139 3.81 -21.69 20.27
CA ASN A 139 5.03 -22.14 20.91
C ASN A 139 4.83 -22.54 22.39
N LYS A 140 3.69 -23.17 22.70
CA LYS A 140 3.30 -23.47 24.07
C LYS A 140 4.02 -24.74 24.51
N THR A 141 4.85 -24.62 25.54
CA THR A 141 5.50 -25.76 26.19
C THR A 141 4.53 -26.43 27.16
N PHE A 142 4.32 -27.72 26.97
CA PHE A 142 3.59 -28.60 27.86
C PHE A 142 4.60 -29.48 28.58
N GLU A 143 4.82 -29.21 29.86
CA GLU A 143 5.73 -29.94 30.75
C GLU A 143 5.14 -30.07 32.16
N ASN A 144 5.78 -30.84 33.05
CA ASN A 144 5.30 -30.98 34.42
C ASN A 144 5.56 -29.67 35.20
N PRO A 145 4.54 -28.98 35.75
CA PRO A 145 4.73 -27.74 36.52
C PRO A 145 5.55 -27.90 37.80
N LYS A 146 5.75 -29.14 38.28
CA LYS A 146 6.49 -29.46 39.50
C LYS A 146 7.89 -30.04 39.21
N ASP A 147 8.30 -30.10 37.94
CA ASP A 147 9.52 -30.73 37.40
C ASP A 147 9.70 -32.24 37.66
N ASN A 148 9.26 -32.75 38.81
CA ASN A 148 9.44 -34.13 39.25
C ASN A 148 8.09 -34.83 39.52
N PRO A 149 7.81 -36.01 38.92
CA PRO A 149 8.59 -36.64 37.84
C PRO A 149 8.41 -35.88 36.53
N PRO A 150 9.41 -35.82 35.65
CA PRO A 150 9.32 -35.07 34.40
C PRO A 150 8.18 -35.55 33.49
N GLY A 151 7.75 -34.67 32.59
CA GLY A 151 6.72 -34.96 31.59
C GLY A 151 5.27 -34.80 32.05
N ILE A 152 4.42 -34.43 31.10
CA ILE A 152 2.98 -34.29 31.26
C ILE A 152 2.26 -35.35 30.42
N ASN A 153 1.13 -35.88 30.91
CA ASN A 153 0.31 -36.75 30.08
C ASN A 153 -0.39 -35.89 29.04
N PHE A 154 0.02 -36.01 27.79
CA PHE A 154 -0.44 -35.18 26.70
C PHE A 154 -1.08 -36.07 25.63
N ARG A 155 -2.27 -35.66 25.19
CA ARG A 155 -3.06 -36.38 24.19
C ARG A 155 -3.75 -35.42 23.24
N ILE A 156 -3.87 -35.86 21.98
CA ILE A 156 -4.75 -35.27 20.96
C ILE A 156 -5.65 -36.40 20.45
N THR A 157 -6.96 -36.23 20.58
CA THR A 157 -7.98 -37.25 20.27
C THR A 157 -9.15 -36.67 19.48
N GLY A 158 -9.92 -37.54 18.79
CA GLY A 158 -11.09 -37.14 18.02
C GLY A 158 -12.33 -36.78 18.84
N ASP A 159 -12.32 -37.03 20.15
CA ASP A 159 -13.41 -36.73 21.08
C ASP A 159 -12.87 -36.17 22.43
N PRO A 160 -13.72 -35.49 23.22
CA PRO A 160 -13.28 -34.85 24.47
C PRO A 160 -13.07 -35.84 25.62
N ASN A 161 -13.76 -36.99 25.58
CA ASN A 161 -13.83 -37.95 26.69
C ASN A 161 -13.17 -39.31 26.40
N GLY A 162 -12.75 -39.56 25.17
CA GLY A 162 -12.34 -40.89 24.72
C GLY A 162 -10.86 -40.98 24.34
N ASN A 163 -10.56 -42.09 23.68
CA ASN A 163 -9.25 -42.49 23.20
C ASN A 163 -9.34 -42.82 21.71
N ASN A 164 -10.17 -42.05 21.00
CA ASN A 164 -10.51 -42.27 19.61
C ASN A 164 -9.53 -41.58 18.67
N VAL A 165 -9.29 -42.24 17.53
CA VAL A 165 -8.50 -41.69 16.42
C VAL A 165 -9.22 -40.49 15.80
N PHE A 166 -8.45 -39.61 15.20
CA PHE A 166 -8.94 -38.50 14.39
C PHE A 166 -8.31 -38.56 13.01
N VAL A 167 -9.05 -38.03 12.03
CA VAL A 167 -8.58 -37.96 10.65
C VAL A 167 -7.71 -36.73 10.44
N VAL A 168 -6.64 -36.88 9.66
CA VAL A 168 -5.80 -35.80 9.14
C VAL A 168 -5.80 -35.80 7.62
N THR A 169 -5.60 -34.65 7.00
CA THR A 169 -5.48 -34.49 5.54
C THR A 169 -4.04 -34.40 5.06
N TYR A 170 -3.10 -34.14 5.98
CA TYR A 170 -1.66 -34.05 5.74
C TYR A 170 -0.92 -34.44 7.01
N ILE A 171 0.22 -35.10 6.87
CA ILE A 171 1.14 -35.34 7.98
C ILE A 171 2.59 -35.39 7.50
N GLU A 172 3.47 -34.82 8.30
CA GLU A 172 4.91 -34.76 8.10
C GLU A 172 5.63 -35.05 9.42
N ILE A 173 6.68 -35.86 9.35
CA ILE A 173 7.60 -36.12 10.47
C ILE A 173 9.01 -35.84 9.98
N ARG A 174 9.74 -34.98 10.69
CA ARG A 174 11.18 -34.78 10.50
C ARG A 174 11.94 -35.45 11.62
N ARG A 175 12.83 -36.37 11.27
CA ARG A 175 13.62 -37.17 12.21
C ARG A 175 15.03 -37.37 11.71
N GLY A 176 16.02 -36.98 12.52
CA GLY A 176 17.44 -37.21 12.24
C GLY A 176 17.90 -36.67 10.87
N GLY A 177 17.38 -35.51 10.47
CA GLY A 177 17.67 -34.88 9.17
C GLY A 177 16.85 -35.40 7.97
N ASN A 178 16.04 -36.45 8.15
CA ASN A 178 15.14 -36.96 7.12
C ASN A 178 13.72 -36.41 7.29
N THR A 179 13.02 -36.17 6.18
CA THR A 179 11.63 -35.71 6.15
C THR A 179 10.74 -36.78 5.53
N TYR A 180 9.75 -37.24 6.29
CA TYR A 180 8.74 -38.22 5.88
C TYR A 180 7.40 -37.50 5.77
N ILE A 181 6.73 -37.60 4.62
CA ILE A 181 5.44 -36.95 4.33
C ILE A 181 4.42 -38.02 3.93
N ASN A 182 3.21 -37.90 4.47
CA ASN A 182 2.05 -38.75 4.17
C ASN A 182 2.40 -40.25 4.22
N GLU A 183 2.27 -41.00 3.13
CA GLU A 183 2.43 -42.45 3.09
C GLU A 183 3.81 -42.89 3.58
N SER A 184 4.85 -42.10 3.34
CA SER A 184 6.22 -42.43 3.75
C SER A 184 6.43 -42.44 5.27
N ILE A 185 5.54 -41.83 6.07
CA ILE A 185 5.65 -41.95 7.52
C ILE A 185 5.40 -43.39 7.98
N CYS A 186 4.66 -44.19 7.20
CA CYS A 186 4.31 -45.55 7.58
C CYS A 186 5.53 -46.48 7.61
N ASP A 187 6.64 -46.10 6.97
CA ASP A 187 7.93 -46.80 7.07
C ASP A 187 8.53 -46.70 8.50
N LEU A 188 8.12 -45.69 9.27
CA LEU A 188 8.53 -45.52 10.67
C LEU A 188 7.69 -46.35 11.65
N LYS A 189 6.60 -46.98 11.16
CA LYS A 189 5.62 -47.69 11.98
C LYS A 189 6.19 -48.99 12.52
N ARG A 190 6.06 -49.21 13.82
CA ARG A 190 6.34 -50.50 14.50
C ARG A 190 5.05 -51.02 15.13
N GLY A 191 4.49 -52.07 14.54
CA GLY A 191 3.16 -52.56 14.91
C GLY A 191 2.07 -51.54 14.55
N ASN A 192 1.36 -51.03 15.55
CA ASN A 192 0.32 -49.99 15.38
C ASN A 192 0.80 -48.58 15.74
N ASN A 193 2.07 -48.40 16.08
CA ASN A 193 2.56 -47.13 16.61
C ASN A 193 3.76 -46.60 15.82
N ILE A 194 3.89 -45.28 15.73
CA ILE A 194 5.17 -44.61 15.49
C ILE A 194 5.58 -43.99 16.82
N ASN A 195 6.63 -44.53 17.43
CA ASN A 195 7.20 -43.97 18.65
C ASN A 195 8.02 -42.74 18.28
N LEU A 196 7.81 -41.65 19.01
CA LEU A 196 8.45 -40.37 18.82
C LEU A 196 9.61 -40.23 19.80
N VAL A 197 10.69 -39.61 19.33
CA VAL A 197 11.92 -39.42 20.10
C VAL A 197 12.23 -37.93 20.22
N GLU A 198 13.13 -37.57 21.13
CA GLU A 198 13.60 -36.20 21.27
C GLU A 198 14.14 -35.66 19.94
N GLY A 199 13.78 -34.41 19.63
CA GLY A 199 14.18 -33.74 18.40
C GLY A 199 13.28 -34.03 17.20
N ASP A 200 12.30 -34.94 17.33
CA ASP A 200 11.29 -35.12 16.30
C ASP A 200 10.42 -33.86 16.16
N TYR A 201 10.21 -33.44 14.91
CA TYR A 201 9.23 -32.43 14.55
C TYR A 201 8.10 -33.08 13.77
N ILE A 202 6.86 -32.76 14.16
CA ILE A 202 5.65 -33.35 13.59
C ILE A 202 4.74 -32.22 13.16
N LYS A 203 4.23 -32.29 11.94
CA LYS A 203 3.25 -31.34 11.40
C LYS A 203 2.10 -32.11 10.79
N PHE A 204 0.86 -31.77 11.14
CA PHE A 204 -0.31 -32.36 10.50
C PHE A 204 -1.45 -31.36 10.36
N ILE A 205 -2.39 -31.65 9.46
CA ILE A 205 -3.61 -30.85 9.25
C ILE A 205 -4.81 -31.69 9.67
N THR A 206 -5.60 -31.20 10.63
CA THR A 206 -6.78 -31.91 11.13
C THR A 206 -7.87 -31.98 10.05
N GLY A 207 -8.47 -33.15 9.85
CA GLY A 207 -9.65 -33.31 8.98
C GLY A 207 -10.98 -33.08 9.71
N GLN A 208 -10.94 -33.00 11.03
CA GLN A 208 -12.09 -32.85 11.92
C GLN A 208 -11.70 -32.03 13.16
N THR A 209 -12.67 -31.60 13.96
CA THR A 209 -12.40 -31.04 15.29
C THR A 209 -11.73 -32.09 16.18
N VAL A 210 -10.65 -31.69 16.86
CA VAL A 210 -9.89 -32.56 17.78
C VAL A 210 -9.71 -31.89 19.14
N TYR A 211 -9.41 -32.69 20.14
CA TYR A 211 -9.30 -32.27 21.53
C TYR A 211 -7.90 -32.53 22.04
N LEU A 212 -7.24 -31.47 22.48
CA LEU A 212 -5.94 -31.55 23.15
C LEU A 212 -6.18 -31.52 24.66
N THR A 213 -5.61 -32.49 25.37
CA THR A 213 -5.58 -32.51 26.84
C THR A 213 -4.14 -32.65 27.31
N ALA A 214 -3.74 -31.80 28.25
CA ALA A 214 -2.50 -31.95 28.99
C ALA A 214 -2.83 -32.09 30.48
N LYS A 215 -2.42 -33.19 31.12
CA LYS A 215 -2.80 -33.51 32.51
C LYS A 215 -1.64 -34.06 33.33
N ARG A 216 -1.47 -33.54 34.55
CA ARG A 216 -0.56 -34.09 35.57
C ARG A 216 -1.09 -33.79 36.98
N GLY A 217 -1.48 -34.83 37.72
CA GLY A 217 -2.09 -34.65 39.04
C GLY A 217 -3.36 -33.79 38.98
N GLN A 218 -3.36 -32.65 39.67
CA GLN A 218 -4.45 -31.66 39.67
C GLN A 218 -4.37 -30.66 38.49
N TYR A 219 -3.22 -30.54 37.83
CA TYR A 219 -3.06 -29.67 36.67
C TYR A 219 -3.72 -30.34 35.46
N THR A 220 -4.68 -29.64 34.84
CA THR A 220 -5.36 -30.07 33.62
C THR A 220 -5.61 -28.86 32.74
N GLU A 221 -5.18 -28.93 31.49
CA GLU A 221 -5.55 -27.99 30.44
C GLU A 221 -6.22 -28.74 29.30
N ASN A 222 -7.26 -28.12 28.73
CA ASN A 222 -8.02 -28.66 27.61
C ASN A 222 -8.19 -27.60 26.54
N TYR A 223 -7.96 -27.99 25.29
CA TYR A 223 -8.15 -27.12 24.12
C TYR A 223 -8.98 -27.84 23.07
N VAL A 224 -9.87 -27.09 22.42
CA VAL A 224 -10.63 -27.54 21.26
C VAL A 224 -9.96 -26.97 20.02
N ILE A 225 -9.50 -27.85 19.14
CA ILE A 225 -8.82 -27.49 17.90
C ILE A 225 -9.81 -27.76 16.76
N PRO A 226 -10.16 -26.78 15.92
CA PRO A 226 -11.12 -26.98 14.85
C PRO A 226 -10.59 -27.92 13.75
N SER A 227 -11.47 -28.30 12.82
CA SER A 227 -11.06 -28.94 11.57
C SER A 227 -10.21 -27.98 10.72
N ASN A 228 -9.42 -28.54 9.81
CA ASN A 228 -8.48 -27.83 8.94
C ASN A 228 -7.41 -27.00 9.70
N ALA A 229 -7.15 -27.34 10.96
CA ALA A 229 -6.11 -26.72 11.76
C ALA A 229 -4.76 -27.35 11.45
N ILE A 230 -3.74 -26.52 11.28
CA ILE A 230 -2.33 -26.93 11.21
C ILE A 230 -1.82 -27.04 12.65
N VAL A 231 -1.37 -28.24 13.00
CA VAL A 231 -0.74 -28.56 14.28
C VAL A 231 0.73 -28.88 14.04
N GLU A 232 1.61 -28.11 14.67
CA GLU A 232 3.06 -28.30 14.64
C GLU A 232 3.55 -28.61 16.05
N MET A 233 4.27 -29.71 16.21
CA MET A 233 4.77 -30.19 17.49
C MET A 233 6.27 -30.45 17.40
N TYR A 234 6.99 -30.08 18.45
CA TYR A 234 8.39 -30.40 18.64
C TYR A 234 8.57 -31.15 19.96
N ILE A 235 9.12 -32.36 19.88
CA ILE A 235 9.30 -33.24 21.04
C ILE A 235 10.59 -32.85 21.77
N THR A 236 10.47 -32.49 23.05
CA THR A 236 11.60 -32.06 23.89
C THR A 236 11.79 -33.02 25.08
N GLY A 237 13.03 -33.20 25.52
CA GLY A 237 13.35 -33.92 26.76
C GLY A 237 13.60 -35.43 26.57
N PRO A 238 14.82 -35.94 26.84
CA PRO A 238 15.20 -37.32 26.55
C PRO A 238 14.66 -38.37 27.52
N GLU A 239 14.38 -38.02 28.78
CA GLU A 239 14.44 -39.03 29.86
C GLU A 239 13.12 -39.76 30.16
N VAL A 240 11.97 -39.28 29.69
CA VAL A 240 10.64 -39.86 29.99
C VAL A 240 9.64 -39.78 28.83
N SER A 241 10.05 -39.30 27.65
CA SER A 241 9.14 -39.16 26.51
C SER A 241 8.77 -40.53 25.94
N ASN A 242 7.49 -40.91 26.05
CA ASN A 242 6.94 -42.08 25.38
C ASN A 242 5.81 -41.71 24.39
N PHE A 243 5.91 -40.52 23.80
CA PHE A 243 4.98 -40.06 22.80
C PHE A 243 4.90 -41.01 21.61
N GLN A 244 3.69 -41.28 21.15
CA GLN A 244 3.43 -42.13 20.02
C GLN A 244 2.25 -41.60 19.19
N LEU A 245 2.39 -41.72 17.87
CA LEU A 245 1.26 -41.74 16.96
C LEU A 245 0.70 -43.16 16.99
N ASN A 246 -0.50 -43.33 17.51
CA ASN A 246 -1.15 -44.63 17.64
C ASN A 246 -2.25 -44.77 16.60
N PHE A 247 -2.06 -45.69 15.66
CA PHE A 247 -2.98 -46.04 14.58
C PHE A 247 -3.91 -47.22 14.97
N GLY A 248 -3.84 -47.70 16.21
CA GLY A 248 -4.67 -48.78 16.73
C GLY A 248 -6.03 -48.30 17.23
N GLY A 249 -7.07 -49.09 16.96
CA GLY A 249 -8.47 -48.79 17.31
C GLY A 249 -9.39 -48.90 16.10
N GLN A 250 -10.70 -48.74 16.30
CA GLN A 250 -11.66 -48.73 15.20
C GLN A 250 -11.44 -47.48 14.34
N GLY A 251 -11.18 -47.68 13.05
CA GLY A 251 -10.99 -46.59 12.07
C GLY A 251 -9.58 -45.99 12.02
N GLY A 252 -8.59 -46.56 12.72
CA GLY A 252 -7.19 -46.13 12.64
C GLY A 252 -6.49 -46.70 11.40
N GLU A 253 -5.81 -45.85 10.64
CA GLU A 253 -5.16 -46.20 9.39
C GLU A 253 -3.95 -45.29 9.17
N CYS A 254 -2.77 -45.87 8.95
CA CYS A 254 -1.58 -45.08 8.64
C CYS A 254 -1.65 -44.63 7.17
N PRO A 255 -1.42 -43.36 6.85
CA PRO A 255 -0.95 -42.27 7.73
C PRO A 255 -2.07 -41.33 8.25
N TYR A 256 -3.31 -41.48 7.77
CA TYR A 256 -4.35 -40.44 7.84
C TYR A 256 -5.29 -40.52 9.04
N SER A 257 -5.24 -41.57 9.86
CA SER A 257 -6.14 -41.70 11.02
C SER A 257 -5.40 -42.28 12.22
N PHE A 258 -5.16 -41.43 13.22
CA PHE A 258 -4.40 -41.79 14.42
C PHE A 258 -4.85 -40.97 15.62
N LYS A 259 -4.29 -41.29 16.78
CA LYS A 259 -4.30 -40.41 17.97
C LYS A 259 -2.88 -40.16 18.43
N PHE A 260 -2.64 -38.98 18.97
CA PHE A 260 -1.37 -38.63 19.60
C PHE A 260 -1.51 -38.86 21.09
N VAL A 261 -0.69 -39.73 21.69
CA VAL A 261 -0.74 -40.01 23.13
C VAL A 261 0.65 -40.21 23.69
N GLY A 262 0.85 -39.84 24.95
CA GLY A 262 2.06 -40.18 25.69
C GLY A 262 2.28 -39.28 26.90
N ILE A 263 3.43 -39.45 27.51
CA ILE A 263 3.96 -38.67 28.62
C ILE A 263 5.31 -38.14 28.16
N GLY A 264 5.56 -36.86 28.35
CA GLY A 264 6.82 -36.21 27.96
C GLY A 264 6.68 -34.70 27.96
N ASN A 265 7.69 -33.99 27.45
CA ASN A 265 7.62 -32.56 27.20
C ASN A 265 7.40 -32.33 25.69
N VAL A 266 6.50 -31.42 25.36
CA VAL A 266 6.18 -31.09 23.96
C VAL A 266 5.92 -29.61 23.81
N VAL A 267 6.46 -29.03 22.75
CA VAL A 267 6.16 -27.66 22.35
C VAL A 267 5.21 -27.72 21.18
N ILE A 268 4.08 -27.00 21.26
CA ILE A 268 3.04 -27.04 20.22
C ILE A 268 2.65 -25.64 19.74
N THR A 269 2.43 -25.55 18.43
CA THR A 269 1.78 -24.43 17.77
C THR A 269 0.56 -24.95 17.03
N VAL A 270 -0.59 -24.29 17.20
CA VAL A 270 -1.86 -24.64 16.56
C VAL A 270 -2.43 -23.39 15.91
N SER A 271 -2.71 -23.50 14.61
CA SER A 271 -3.36 -22.44 13.84
C SER A 271 -4.44 -23.01 12.92
N ALA A 272 -5.46 -22.25 12.58
CA ALA A 272 -6.45 -22.66 11.58
C ALA A 272 -6.89 -21.49 10.71
N TYR A 273 -7.23 -21.78 9.46
CA TYR A 273 -7.94 -20.82 8.61
C TYR A 273 -9.44 -20.95 8.87
N ASP A 274 -10.14 -19.83 8.97
CA ASP A 274 -11.58 -19.88 9.19
C ASP A 274 -12.32 -20.46 7.99
N ASN A 275 -11.88 -20.18 6.74
CA ASN A 275 -12.47 -20.76 5.51
C ASN A 275 -11.58 -20.69 4.25
N SER A 276 -10.57 -19.81 4.19
CA SER A 276 -9.68 -19.68 3.02
C SER A 276 -8.37 -18.98 3.39
N ARG A 277 -7.34 -19.10 2.53
CA ARG A 277 -6.09 -18.34 2.69
C ARG A 277 -6.30 -16.90 2.21
N PRO A 278 -5.69 -15.90 2.87
CA PRO A 278 -5.86 -14.52 2.43
C PRO A 278 -5.16 -14.31 1.09
N GLY A 279 -5.86 -13.68 0.15
CA GLY A 279 -5.30 -13.23 -1.12
C GLY A 279 -4.63 -11.87 -0.91
N ILE A 280 -3.31 -11.83 -1.08
CA ILE A 280 -2.48 -10.61 -0.95
C ILE A 280 -2.06 -10.16 -2.35
N TRP A 281 -2.30 -8.90 -2.67
CA TRP A 281 -1.95 -8.33 -3.97
C TRP A 281 -1.38 -6.91 -3.84
N ALA A 282 -0.52 -6.57 -4.78
CA ALA A 282 0.00 -5.23 -5.01
C ALA A 282 0.07 -5.04 -6.52
N ASN A 283 -0.74 -4.13 -7.04
CA ASN A 283 -0.83 -3.85 -8.46
C ASN A 283 -0.16 -2.51 -8.72
N TYR A 284 0.87 -2.52 -9.56
CA TYR A 284 1.52 -1.29 -10.01
C TYR A 284 0.77 -0.78 -11.25
N THR A 285 0.22 0.42 -11.14
CA THR A 285 -0.43 1.10 -12.27
C THR A 285 0.54 2.15 -12.79
N THR A 286 0.90 2.05 -14.07
CA THR A 286 1.82 3.01 -14.70
C THR A 286 1.09 4.31 -15.04
N TYR A 287 1.83 5.40 -15.23
CA TYR A 287 1.22 6.67 -15.64
C TYR A 287 0.48 6.55 -16.99
N ASP A 288 1.00 5.77 -17.95
CA ASP A 288 0.36 5.56 -19.25
C ASP A 288 -1.01 4.88 -19.08
N GLU A 289 -1.12 3.86 -18.21
CA GLU A 289 -2.39 3.21 -17.91
C GLU A 289 -3.41 4.15 -17.25
N LEU A 290 -2.94 5.06 -16.39
CA LEU A 290 -3.80 6.08 -15.76
C LEU A 290 -4.30 7.10 -16.79
N VAL A 291 -3.45 7.50 -17.74
CA VAL A 291 -3.81 8.38 -18.85
C VAL A 291 -4.85 7.72 -19.76
N GLU A 292 -4.65 6.45 -20.13
CA GLU A 292 -5.60 5.69 -20.97
C GLU A 292 -7.00 5.56 -20.33
N LYS A 293 -7.04 5.42 -19.00
CA LYS A 293 -8.29 5.34 -18.22
C LYS A 293 -8.90 6.70 -17.90
N ASN A 294 -8.18 7.79 -18.17
CA ASN A 294 -8.52 9.14 -17.72
C ASN A 294 -8.73 9.22 -16.20
N GLU A 295 -7.85 8.57 -15.44
CA GLU A 295 -7.85 8.52 -13.97
C GLU A 295 -6.62 9.27 -13.42
N PRO A 296 -6.63 10.62 -13.40
CA PRO A 296 -5.52 11.38 -12.83
C PRO A 296 -5.36 11.09 -11.33
N THR A 297 -4.11 10.95 -10.87
CA THR A 297 -3.77 10.82 -9.44
C THR A 297 -4.08 12.12 -8.69
N TYR A 298 -3.86 13.25 -9.35
CA TYR A 298 -4.17 14.58 -8.84
C TYR A 298 -4.89 15.37 -9.92
N MET A 299 -6.02 15.98 -9.59
CA MET A 299 -6.78 16.81 -10.52
C MET A 299 -7.46 17.95 -9.77
N PHE A 300 -7.18 19.18 -10.19
CA PHE A 300 -7.92 20.35 -9.77
C PHE A 300 -7.74 21.47 -10.79
N ALA A 301 -8.72 22.36 -10.87
CA ALA A 301 -8.65 23.57 -11.65
C ALA A 301 -8.60 24.80 -10.74
N VAL A 302 -8.04 25.89 -11.26
CA VAL A 302 -8.20 27.24 -10.76
C VAL A 302 -9.09 27.96 -11.77
N ILE A 303 -10.33 28.25 -11.41
CA ILE A 303 -11.32 28.93 -12.26
C ILE A 303 -11.75 30.19 -11.52
N ASP A 304 -11.68 31.34 -12.18
CA ASP A 304 -11.99 32.64 -11.56
C ASP A 304 -11.24 32.85 -10.22
N LYS A 305 -10.00 32.36 -10.14
CA LYS A 305 -9.11 32.42 -8.97
C LYS A 305 -9.55 31.57 -7.77
N GLU A 306 -10.54 30.70 -7.96
CA GLU A 306 -11.02 29.74 -6.98
C GLU A 306 -10.68 28.30 -7.37
N ILE A 307 -10.52 27.42 -6.38
CA ILE A 307 -10.24 26.01 -6.63
C ILE A 307 -11.53 25.29 -6.98
N VAL A 308 -11.53 24.61 -8.12
CA VAL A 308 -12.64 23.77 -8.59
C VAL A 308 -12.13 22.35 -8.80
N THR A 309 -12.83 21.37 -8.24
CA THR A 309 -12.50 19.93 -8.39
C THR A 309 -13.61 19.13 -9.05
N ASP A 310 -14.80 19.72 -9.23
CA ASP A 310 -15.94 19.08 -9.90
C ASP A 310 -15.68 18.97 -11.42
N PRO A 311 -15.60 17.76 -11.99
CA PRO A 311 -15.40 17.57 -13.42
C PRO A 311 -16.44 18.28 -14.29
N ASP A 312 -17.70 18.34 -13.85
CA ASP A 312 -18.79 18.90 -14.65
C ASP A 312 -18.71 20.43 -14.73
N GLU A 313 -18.30 21.08 -13.63
CA GLU A 313 -18.05 22.52 -13.58
C GLU A 313 -16.86 22.92 -14.45
N ILE A 314 -15.74 22.18 -14.33
CA ILE A 314 -14.53 22.38 -15.15
C ILE A 314 -14.87 22.25 -16.63
N LYS A 315 -15.59 21.18 -17.00
CA LYS A 315 -16.01 20.95 -18.37
C LYS A 315 -16.91 22.07 -18.89
N SER A 316 -17.88 22.52 -18.08
CA SER A 316 -18.79 23.61 -18.44
C SER A 316 -18.07 24.94 -18.66
N SER A 317 -17.04 25.25 -17.85
CA SER A 317 -16.20 26.44 -18.04
C SER A 317 -15.41 26.36 -19.36
N LYS A 318 -14.77 25.22 -19.62
CA LYS A 318 -14.03 24.99 -20.87
C LYS A 318 -14.90 25.08 -22.12
N GLU A 319 -16.13 24.57 -22.08
CA GLU A 319 -17.08 24.64 -23.21
C GLU A 319 -17.52 26.08 -23.54
N ARG A 320 -17.43 27.01 -22.58
CA ARG A 320 -17.65 28.45 -22.83
C ARG A 320 -16.45 29.14 -23.46
N SER A 321 -15.27 28.52 -23.42
CA SER A 321 -14.06 29.14 -23.94
C SER A 321 -13.91 28.99 -25.45
N GLN A 322 -13.44 30.06 -26.09
CA GLN A 322 -13.07 30.04 -27.52
C GLN A 322 -11.63 29.58 -27.75
N TRP A 323 -10.85 29.41 -26.68
CA TRP A 323 -9.43 29.09 -26.74
C TRP A 323 -9.04 28.21 -25.56
N ILE A 324 -8.43 27.07 -25.86
CA ILE A 324 -7.86 26.16 -24.88
C ILE A 324 -6.45 25.81 -25.37
N GLU A 325 -5.45 26.03 -24.52
CA GLU A 325 -4.09 25.55 -24.71
C GLU A 325 -3.85 24.34 -23.83
N VAL A 326 -3.27 23.28 -24.40
CA VAL A 326 -2.94 22.06 -23.68
C VAL A 326 -1.45 21.79 -23.83
N ALA A 327 -0.77 21.58 -22.72
CA ALA A 327 0.62 21.15 -22.69
C ALA A 327 0.79 19.98 -21.71
N HIS A 328 1.80 19.15 -21.94
CA HIS A 328 2.16 18.08 -21.03
C HIS A 328 3.67 17.85 -20.96
N ARG A 329 4.13 17.30 -19.85
CA ARG A 329 5.52 16.92 -19.61
C ARG A 329 5.58 15.59 -18.88
N VAL A 330 6.43 14.69 -19.40
CA VAL A 330 6.83 13.48 -18.69
C VAL A 330 8.09 13.80 -17.88
N ALA A 331 8.08 13.42 -16.62
CA ALA A 331 9.17 13.62 -15.69
C ALA A 331 9.41 12.38 -14.82
N ILE A 332 10.57 12.36 -14.18
CA ILE A 332 10.93 11.35 -13.19
C ILE A 332 10.71 11.96 -11.80
N VAL A 333 10.07 11.22 -10.92
CA VAL A 333 9.81 11.58 -9.53
C VAL A 333 10.71 10.77 -8.62
N SER A 334 11.49 11.44 -7.79
CA SER A 334 12.26 10.82 -6.71
C SER A 334 11.33 10.56 -5.53
N ARG A 335 10.90 9.32 -5.33
CA ARG A 335 9.99 8.92 -4.26
C ARG A 335 10.71 8.10 -3.20
N ILE A 336 10.78 8.67 -1.99
CA ILE A 336 11.14 7.97 -0.77
C ILE A 336 10.06 8.28 0.26
N HIS A 337 9.61 7.29 1.01
CA HIS A 337 8.63 7.50 2.07
C HIS A 337 9.07 6.74 3.31
N TYR A 338 9.10 7.43 4.45
CA TYR A 338 9.39 6.83 5.74
C TYR A 338 8.59 7.56 6.82
N ASN A 339 7.34 7.12 7.03
CA ASN A 339 6.46 7.64 8.04
C ASN A 339 5.71 6.50 8.74
N LEU A 340 6.32 5.97 9.80
CA LEU A 340 5.71 4.95 10.64
C LEU A 340 4.54 5.47 11.50
N LEU A 341 4.21 6.77 11.44
CA LEU A 341 3.07 7.40 12.13
C LEU A 341 1.82 7.52 11.24
N ALA A 342 1.95 7.30 9.92
CA ALA A 342 0.80 7.39 9.01
C ALA A 342 -0.27 6.33 9.32
N GLY A 343 -1.52 6.64 8.97
CA GLY A 343 -2.69 5.79 9.16
C GLY A 343 -2.89 4.76 8.05
N PRO A 344 -4.00 4.00 8.09
CA PRO A 344 -4.32 3.02 7.05
C PRO A 344 -4.50 3.66 5.67
N SER A 345 -3.89 3.07 4.64
CA SER A 345 -4.02 3.49 3.24
C SER A 345 -3.72 2.35 2.28
N THR A 346 -4.41 2.35 1.13
CA THR A 346 -4.19 1.39 0.03
C THR A 346 -3.19 1.90 -1.01
N THR A 347 -2.83 3.18 -0.96
CA THR A 347 -1.94 3.85 -1.92
C THR A 347 -0.73 4.49 -1.26
N MET A 348 -0.89 5.05 -0.05
CA MET A 348 0.17 5.70 0.72
C MET A 348 0.90 4.66 1.60
N PRO A 349 2.18 4.36 1.33
CA PRO A 349 2.96 3.47 2.18
C PRO A 349 3.32 4.13 3.51
N LEU A 350 3.64 3.34 4.53
CA LEU A 350 4.44 3.77 5.68
C LEU A 350 5.93 3.82 5.33
N ILE A 351 6.39 2.87 4.51
CA ILE A 351 7.78 2.80 4.04
C ILE A 351 7.76 2.52 2.54
N TYR A 352 8.54 3.25 1.77
CA TYR A 352 8.77 2.97 0.36
C TYR A 352 10.09 3.54 -0.11
N GLY A 353 10.86 2.76 -0.85
CA GLY A 353 12.15 3.18 -1.39
C GLY A 353 12.92 1.99 -1.94
N GLU A 354 14.11 2.27 -2.45
CA GLU A 354 15.07 1.27 -2.91
C GLU A 354 16.11 1.01 -1.81
N LEU A 355 16.43 -0.25 -1.54
CA LEU A 355 17.43 -0.61 -0.55
C LEU A 355 18.82 -0.27 -1.06
N LYS A 356 19.45 0.73 -0.45
CA LYS A 356 20.83 1.12 -0.71
C LYS A 356 21.85 0.13 -0.12
N TYR A 357 21.51 -0.47 1.00
CA TYR A 357 22.35 -1.43 1.69
C TYR A 357 21.53 -2.62 2.15
N GLN A 358 22.20 -3.73 2.41
CA GLN A 358 21.60 -4.87 3.08
C GLN A 358 21.07 -4.46 4.47
N ILE A 359 19.82 -4.85 4.75
CA ILE A 359 19.19 -4.65 6.05
C ILE A 359 19.93 -5.50 7.11
N PRO A 360 20.23 -4.97 8.31
CA PRO A 360 20.87 -5.73 9.37
C PRO A 360 20.09 -6.99 9.75
N GLU A 361 20.76 -8.14 9.86
CA GLU A 361 20.11 -9.40 10.25
C GLU A 361 19.45 -9.35 11.63
N SER A 362 19.98 -8.50 12.52
CA SER A 362 19.44 -8.25 13.86
C SER A 362 18.29 -7.24 13.88
N GLY A 363 17.86 -6.74 12.72
CA GLY A 363 16.80 -5.75 12.62
C GLY A 363 15.44 -6.31 13.03
N ILE A 364 14.66 -5.52 13.76
CA ILE A 364 13.36 -5.92 14.31
C ILE A 364 12.30 -4.88 13.96
N PHE A 365 11.17 -5.34 13.45
CA PHE A 365 9.91 -4.60 13.34
C PHE A 365 9.04 -4.91 14.56
N THR A 366 8.71 -3.91 15.35
CA THR A 366 7.92 -4.05 16.58
C THR A 366 6.62 -3.27 16.48
N ILE A 367 5.52 -3.93 16.82
CA ILE A 367 4.21 -3.32 16.95
C ILE A 367 3.76 -3.44 18.40
N SER A 368 3.40 -2.32 19.02
CA SER A 368 2.77 -2.27 20.34
C SER A 368 1.32 -1.79 20.21
N ALA A 369 0.44 -2.41 20.98
CA ALA A 369 -1.00 -2.19 20.94
C ALA A 369 -1.60 -2.07 22.35
N PRO A 370 -2.74 -1.37 22.52
CA PRO A 370 -3.42 -1.21 23.80
C PRO A 370 -3.97 -2.53 24.34
N ASP A 371 -4.42 -2.55 25.61
CA ASP A 371 -4.91 -3.77 26.26
C ASP A 371 -6.31 -4.25 25.82
N ASP A 372 -6.69 -4.00 24.57
CA ASP A 372 -8.04 -4.14 24.04
C ASP A 372 -8.10 -5.07 22.82
N ILE A 373 -9.30 -5.59 22.52
CA ILE A 373 -9.56 -6.39 21.33
C ILE A 373 -9.40 -5.51 20.09
N GLY A 374 -8.63 -5.99 19.12
CA GLY A 374 -8.44 -5.29 17.85
C GLY A 374 -7.42 -5.96 16.95
N SER A 375 -7.23 -5.37 15.78
CA SER A 375 -6.28 -5.86 14.78
C SER A 375 -5.80 -4.75 13.86
N VAL A 376 -4.58 -4.91 13.35
CA VAL A 376 -4.00 -4.13 12.26
C VAL A 376 -3.45 -5.08 11.22
N GLU A 377 -3.64 -4.73 9.95
CA GLU A 377 -3.15 -5.51 8.82
C GLU A 377 -2.21 -4.67 7.97
N PHE A 378 -1.13 -5.29 7.50
CA PHE A 378 -0.12 -4.68 6.65
C PHE A 378 0.06 -5.47 5.37
N VAL A 379 0.37 -4.75 4.29
CA VAL A 379 0.92 -5.34 3.06
C VAL A 379 2.39 -4.99 2.97
N ILE A 380 3.22 -5.99 2.72
CA ILE A 380 4.67 -5.88 2.63
C ILE A 380 5.09 -6.32 1.23
N MET A 381 5.95 -5.52 0.61
CA MET A 381 6.58 -5.78 -0.66
C MET A 381 8.11 -5.73 -0.50
N SER A 382 8.81 -6.72 -1.05
CA SER A 382 10.27 -6.75 -1.18
C SER A 382 10.61 -7.31 -2.54
N GLY A 383 11.02 -6.44 -3.48
CA GLY A 383 11.18 -6.82 -4.87
C GLY A 383 9.91 -7.46 -5.42
N SER A 384 9.98 -8.73 -5.82
CA SER A 384 8.84 -9.51 -6.33
C SER A 384 8.02 -10.22 -5.23
N ARG A 385 8.51 -10.25 -4.00
CA ARG A 385 7.88 -10.93 -2.88
C ARG A 385 6.80 -10.07 -2.25
N LEU A 386 5.62 -10.66 -2.09
CA LEU A 386 4.48 -10.05 -1.40
C LEU A 386 4.10 -10.88 -0.17
N ALA A 387 3.85 -10.18 0.93
CA ALA A 387 3.37 -10.76 2.17
C ALA A 387 2.30 -9.88 2.82
N GLY A 388 1.38 -10.52 3.52
CA GLY A 388 0.42 -9.88 4.40
C GLY A 388 0.81 -10.15 5.84
N LEU A 389 0.70 -9.16 6.71
CA LEU A 389 0.94 -9.30 8.14
C LEU A 389 -0.31 -8.85 8.89
N LYS A 390 -0.88 -9.73 9.71
CA LYS A 390 -1.93 -9.36 10.67
C LYS A 390 -1.38 -9.40 12.07
N VAL A 391 -1.54 -8.32 12.80
CA VAL A 391 -1.30 -8.26 14.25
C VAL A 391 -2.63 -8.04 14.93
N TYR A 392 -2.97 -8.89 15.90
CA TYR A 392 -4.30 -8.89 16.48
C TYR A 392 -4.31 -9.42 17.92
N ARG A 393 -5.42 -9.12 18.60
CA ARG A 393 -5.79 -9.67 19.89
C ARG A 393 -7.26 -10.04 19.89
N ASN A 394 -7.58 -11.25 20.33
CA ASN A 394 -8.96 -11.74 20.34
C ASN A 394 -9.68 -11.43 21.66
N GLU A 395 -8.96 -11.41 22.78
CA GLU A 395 -9.52 -11.18 24.12
C GLU A 395 -8.65 -10.21 24.93
N SER A 396 -9.27 -9.39 25.80
CA SER A 396 -8.52 -8.52 26.72
C SER A 396 -7.65 -9.35 27.68
N ASN A 397 -6.45 -8.86 28.00
CA ASN A 397 -5.41 -9.58 28.75
C ASN A 397 -4.78 -10.80 28.03
N GLU A 398 -5.14 -11.07 26.78
CA GLU A 398 -4.42 -12.03 25.94
C GLU A 398 -3.15 -11.38 25.36
N GLY A 399 -2.08 -12.16 25.19
CA GLY A 399 -0.90 -11.70 24.48
C GLY A 399 -1.20 -11.31 23.03
N LEU A 400 -0.50 -10.29 22.53
CA LEU A 400 -0.57 -9.85 21.14
C LEU A 400 -0.03 -10.95 20.21
N LYS A 401 -0.76 -11.23 19.14
CA LYS A 401 -0.42 -12.26 18.15
C LYS A 401 -0.13 -11.61 16.81
N ALA A 402 0.83 -12.17 16.06
CA ALA A 402 1.13 -11.75 14.71
C ALA A 402 1.23 -12.95 13.77
N VAL A 403 0.69 -12.79 12.57
CA VAL A 403 0.71 -13.80 11.51
C VAL A 403 1.17 -13.15 10.23
N LEU A 404 2.30 -13.63 9.72
CA LEU A 404 2.85 -13.26 8.44
C LEU A 404 2.52 -14.35 7.43
N VAL A 405 1.79 -14.01 6.37
CA VAL A 405 1.44 -14.91 5.27
C VAL A 405 2.12 -14.42 4.01
N TYR A 406 2.93 -15.28 3.40
CA TYR A 406 3.53 -15.00 2.09
C TYR A 406 2.60 -15.44 0.97
N LYS A 407 2.69 -14.79 -0.19
CA LYS A 407 1.90 -15.16 -1.39
C LYS A 407 2.07 -16.63 -1.81
N ASN A 408 3.23 -17.25 -1.52
CA ASN A 408 3.48 -18.67 -1.78
C ASN A 408 2.77 -19.62 -0.78
N GLY A 409 2.02 -19.09 0.18
CA GLY A 409 1.28 -19.84 1.19
C GLY A 409 2.08 -20.21 2.44
N SER A 410 3.36 -19.81 2.52
CA SER A 410 4.16 -19.97 3.74
C SER A 410 3.61 -19.05 4.84
N ILE A 411 3.67 -19.51 6.09
CA ILE A 411 3.17 -18.76 7.25
C ILE A 411 4.30 -18.69 8.28
N LYS A 412 4.47 -17.52 8.89
CA LYS A 412 5.24 -17.35 10.13
C LYS A 412 4.34 -16.72 11.18
N MET A 413 4.54 -17.12 12.42
CA MET A 413 3.72 -16.67 13.55
C MET A 413 4.64 -16.10 14.61
N TYR A 414 4.17 -15.09 15.32
CA TYR A 414 4.86 -14.47 16.43
C TYR A 414 3.84 -14.14 17.52
N SER A 415 4.30 -14.06 18.76
CA SER A 415 3.49 -13.56 19.86
C SER A 415 4.33 -12.72 20.80
N GLY A 416 3.68 -11.81 21.50
CA GLY A 416 4.24 -11.16 22.68
C GLY A 416 3.13 -10.74 23.61
N ASN A 417 3.42 -9.85 24.56
CA ASN A 417 2.44 -9.40 25.53
C ASN A 417 1.70 -8.15 25.03
N LEU A 418 2.25 -6.97 25.31
CA LEU A 418 1.76 -5.68 24.79
C LEU A 418 2.38 -5.29 23.45
N SER A 419 3.48 -5.96 23.07
CA SER A 419 4.16 -5.76 21.81
C SER A 419 4.55 -7.09 21.20
N VAL A 420 4.65 -7.11 19.87
CA VAL A 420 5.13 -8.25 19.10
C VAL A 420 6.31 -7.80 18.24
N SER A 421 7.38 -8.58 18.26
CA SER A 421 8.63 -8.30 17.55
C SER A 421 8.83 -9.33 16.44
N ILE A 422 9.03 -8.83 15.23
CA ILE A 422 9.16 -9.61 14.01
C ILE A 422 10.52 -9.28 13.37
N PRO A 423 11.39 -10.27 13.13
CA PRO A 423 12.67 -10.04 12.46
C PRO A 423 12.47 -9.42 11.08
N LEU A 424 13.24 -8.38 10.74
CA LEU A 424 13.13 -7.70 9.43
C LEU A 424 13.43 -8.61 8.26
N LYS A 425 14.33 -9.60 8.44
CA LYS A 425 14.63 -10.64 7.45
C LYS A 425 13.41 -11.49 7.05
N ASP A 426 12.39 -11.52 7.91
CA ASP A 426 11.14 -12.21 7.61
C ASP A 426 10.23 -11.31 6.76
N LEU A 427 10.33 -9.98 6.88
CA LEU A 427 9.55 -9.03 6.08
C LEU A 427 10.19 -8.79 4.70
N TYR A 428 11.49 -8.50 4.67
CA TYR A 428 12.22 -8.11 3.46
C TYR A 428 13.30 -9.14 3.08
N GLU A 429 13.62 -9.21 1.80
CA GLU A 429 14.82 -9.90 1.33
C GLU A 429 16.01 -8.95 1.48
N ILE A 430 17.15 -9.51 1.86
CA ILE A 430 18.34 -8.74 2.23
C ILE A 430 19.19 -8.54 0.96
N GLN A 431 18.61 -7.96 -0.08
CA GLN A 431 19.31 -7.67 -1.34
C GLN A 431 19.34 -6.17 -1.61
N GLU A 432 20.53 -5.67 -1.95
CA GLU A 432 20.76 -4.29 -2.38
C GLU A 432 20.11 -4.06 -3.75
N GLY A 433 19.54 -2.87 -3.96
CA GLY A 433 18.81 -2.47 -5.17
C GLY A 433 17.35 -2.92 -5.21
N GLU A 434 16.85 -3.64 -4.20
CA GLU A 434 15.44 -4.03 -4.17
C GLU A 434 14.54 -2.89 -3.72
N VAL A 435 13.43 -2.71 -4.42
CA VAL A 435 12.35 -1.83 -3.98
C VAL A 435 11.59 -2.51 -2.84
N ILE A 436 11.48 -1.83 -1.71
CA ILE A 436 10.66 -2.28 -0.59
C ILE A 436 9.46 -1.37 -0.38
N GLY A 437 8.41 -1.95 0.18
CA GLY A 437 7.19 -1.23 0.54
C GLY A 437 6.49 -1.83 1.74
N LEU A 438 5.96 -0.97 2.62
CA LEU A 438 5.10 -1.35 3.74
C LEU A 438 3.89 -0.43 3.74
N TRP A 439 2.69 -1.01 3.71
CA TRP A 439 1.43 -0.28 3.85
C TRP A 439 0.70 -0.77 5.10
N MET A 440 0.16 0.15 5.90
CA MET A 440 -0.89 -0.20 6.86
C MET A 440 -2.18 -0.28 6.07
N TYR A 441 -2.70 -1.48 5.85
CA TYR A 441 -3.86 -1.70 4.99
C TYR A 441 -5.17 -1.41 5.71
N SER A 442 -5.33 -1.97 6.91
CA SER A 442 -6.57 -1.87 7.66
C SER A 442 -6.30 -1.81 9.16
N LEU A 443 -7.24 -1.21 9.88
CA LEU A 443 -7.24 -1.09 11.33
C LEU A 443 -8.67 -1.34 11.83
N SER A 444 -8.82 -2.20 12.84
CA SER A 444 -10.12 -2.54 13.42
C SER A 444 -10.02 -2.71 14.94
N GLY A 445 -10.96 -2.14 15.69
CA GLY A 445 -10.99 -2.20 17.16
C GLY A 445 -9.96 -1.30 17.88
N TRP A 446 -8.84 -0.97 17.24
CA TRP A 446 -7.83 -0.04 17.76
C TRP A 446 -7.88 1.32 17.07
N SER A 447 -7.42 2.37 17.75
CA SER A 447 -7.20 3.69 17.14
C SER A 447 -5.75 3.82 16.68
N ARG A 448 -5.52 4.68 15.68
CA ARG A 448 -4.17 4.92 15.17
C ARG A 448 -3.21 5.41 16.26
N ASP A 449 -3.68 6.30 17.13
CA ASP A 449 -2.89 6.89 18.21
C ASP A 449 -2.50 5.88 19.30
N SER A 450 -3.27 4.81 19.44
CA SER A 450 -2.97 3.73 20.39
C SER A 450 -1.89 2.76 19.89
N LEU A 451 -1.63 2.73 18.58
CA LEU A 451 -0.68 1.83 17.95
C LEU A 451 0.70 2.47 17.76
N HIS A 452 1.73 1.74 18.19
CA HIS A 452 3.11 2.18 18.05
C HIS A 452 3.85 1.19 17.14
N VAL A 453 4.22 1.65 15.95
CA VAL A 453 4.98 0.87 14.96
C VAL A 453 6.41 1.40 14.94
N THR A 454 7.37 0.52 15.18
CA THR A 454 8.80 0.90 15.28
C THR A 454 9.68 -0.10 14.56
N ILE A 455 10.81 0.38 14.03
CA ILE A 455 11.85 -0.45 13.43
C ILE A 455 13.18 -0.12 14.07
N THR A 456 13.90 -1.15 14.53
CA THR A 456 15.20 -1.00 15.19
C THR A 456 16.23 -1.92 14.51
N PRO A 457 17.35 -1.37 13.99
CA PRO A 457 17.62 0.05 13.76
C PRO A 457 16.68 0.64 12.68
N SER A 458 16.50 1.97 12.66
CA SER A 458 15.68 2.64 11.62
C SER A 458 16.12 2.23 10.21
N LEU A 459 15.16 2.00 9.31
CA LEU A 459 15.44 1.69 7.90
C LEU A 459 15.70 2.94 7.05
N GLU A 460 15.38 4.13 7.55
CA GLU A 460 15.56 5.39 6.80
C GLU A 460 16.98 5.57 6.21
N PRO A 461 18.09 5.29 6.92
CA PRO A 461 19.43 5.40 6.36
C PRO A 461 19.79 4.31 5.32
N PHE A 462 18.96 3.28 5.21
CA PHE A 462 19.14 2.14 4.30
C PHE A 462 18.35 2.32 3.00
N LEU A 463 17.59 3.41 2.86
CA LEU A 463 16.72 3.67 1.72
C LEU A 463 17.29 4.79 0.86
N ASP A 464 17.39 4.53 -0.44
CA ASP A 464 17.49 5.56 -1.46
C ASP A 464 16.11 5.75 -2.13
N PRO A 465 15.87 6.91 -2.77
CA PRO A 465 14.61 7.15 -3.47
C PRO A 465 14.45 6.21 -4.66
N LYS A 466 13.24 5.64 -4.80
CA LYS A 466 12.84 4.98 -6.04
C LYS A 466 12.43 6.05 -7.06
N PHE A 467 12.88 5.90 -8.30
CA PHE A 467 12.50 6.78 -9.39
C PHE A 467 11.24 6.26 -10.10
N ASP A 468 10.11 6.96 -9.92
CA ASP A 468 8.84 6.65 -10.57
C ASP A 468 8.58 7.63 -11.72
N THR A 469 7.90 7.17 -12.78
CA THR A 469 7.50 8.02 -13.92
C THR A 469 6.19 8.76 -13.65
N PHE A 470 6.12 10.00 -14.10
CA PHE A 470 5.00 10.92 -13.89
C PHE A 470 4.72 11.74 -15.14
N LEU A 471 3.44 11.93 -15.46
CA LEU A 471 3.00 12.88 -16.48
C LEU A 471 2.23 14.01 -15.80
N MET A 472 2.63 15.24 -16.06
CA MET A 472 1.85 16.43 -15.74
C MET A 472 1.24 16.99 -17.01
N ARG A 473 -0.07 17.21 -16.99
CA ARG A 473 -0.81 17.89 -18.03
C ARG A 473 -1.40 19.18 -17.47
N VAL A 474 -1.28 20.24 -18.25
CA VAL A 474 -1.78 21.57 -17.92
C VAL A 474 -2.65 22.03 -19.08
N GLU A 475 -3.84 22.49 -18.75
CA GLU A 475 -4.72 23.12 -19.73
C GLU A 475 -5.07 24.51 -19.27
N VAL A 476 -4.94 25.50 -20.15
CA VAL A 476 -5.22 26.91 -19.85
C VAL A 476 -6.29 27.40 -20.82
N TRP A 477 -7.27 28.15 -20.31
CA TRP A 477 -8.35 28.71 -21.13
C TRP A 477 -8.85 30.06 -20.60
N ASP A 478 -9.63 30.74 -21.45
CA ASP A 478 -10.31 32.00 -21.09
C ASP A 478 -11.81 31.72 -20.88
N ASP A 479 -12.35 31.81 -19.66
CA ASP A 479 -13.81 31.82 -19.46
C ASP A 479 -14.36 33.23 -19.68
N TRP A 480 -15.33 33.35 -20.59
CA TRP A 480 -15.99 34.62 -20.94
C TRP A 480 -17.13 34.98 -19.98
N GLY A 481 -17.36 34.19 -18.93
CA GLY A 481 -18.50 34.32 -18.01
C GLY A 481 -18.45 35.49 -17.02
N GLY A 482 -17.35 36.24 -16.91
CA GLY A 482 -17.10 37.18 -15.81
C GLY A 482 -17.24 38.68 -16.09
N GLU A 483 -17.43 39.13 -17.34
CA GLU A 483 -17.68 40.56 -17.61
C GLU A 483 -19.19 40.86 -17.64
N THR A 484 -19.72 41.21 -16.47
CA THR A 484 -20.94 42.03 -16.33
C THR A 484 -20.63 43.32 -15.58
#